data_AF-A0A143QF84-F1
#
_entry.id   AF-A0A143QF84-F1
#
_cell.length_a   1.000
_cell.length_b   1.000
_cell.length_c   1.000
_cell.angle_alpha   90.00
_cell.angle_beta   90.00
_cell.angle_gamma   90.00
#
_symmetry.space_group_name_H-M   'P 1'
#
loop_
_entity.id
_entity.type
_entity.pdbx_description
1 polymer ?
#
loop_
_entity_poly.entity_id
_entity_poly.type
_entity_poly.pdbx_seq_one_letter_code
_entity_poly.pdbx_strand_id
1 'polypeptide(L)'
;MTTRTVTRLAGVVVAVTLTLSACGGPSETPTPTTTTAPAFAIDTSTPLGEINDRILQWINADAAPDPAAVDAVTGPELAAALEPMGGLVTPLEQLRAGAPNVATGFEAGPDSAVLRFTTAGIPATITTSLGADGTLDGILASPETPKISSFDELDAALSKVAPNYSYSASRLNGGECESVYSVNADAMLPLGSVFKLYVLGALTDEIEAGSVRWDEQLTIRDENKSAPSGELQNRRDGTTVSVREAAEKMISLSDNTATDLLMERLGRGRVEAQLATMGHHDPAAMTPMMDTRQFFVIGFGNPNLRSEWADADADAREQLLKQADSRPLDIDFENFLDNPASADGVEWFANAQDVCAAVGYLATGPSAEENRRILAITPGVQLDHARWPYSGFKGGNAPGDLAAAFLTTDASGQDWIVTEQFRADGAIDLIPSSYAFLVAQEAFALLK
;
A
#
# COMPACT_ATOMS: atom_id res chain seq x y z
N MET A 1 -29.07 31.09 -22.08
CA MET A 1 -28.03 30.23 -22.69
C MET A 1 -26.70 30.63 -22.07
N THR A 2 -26.34 29.96 -20.99
CA THR A 2 -25.09 30.16 -20.24
C THR A 2 -24.29 28.89 -20.45
N THR A 3 -23.23 29.00 -21.24
CA THR A 3 -22.29 27.93 -21.55
C THR A 3 -21.54 27.57 -20.27
N ARG A 4 -21.77 26.36 -19.76
CA ARG A 4 -20.97 25.76 -18.68
C ARG A 4 -19.63 25.34 -19.28
N THR A 5 -18.57 26.02 -18.88
CA THR A 5 -17.18 25.57 -19.07
C THR A 5 -17.00 24.33 -18.19
N VAL A 6 -16.85 23.16 -18.82
CA VAL A 6 -16.44 21.94 -18.13
C VAL A 6 -14.94 22.04 -17.94
N THR A 7 -14.53 22.29 -16.70
CA THR A 7 -13.12 22.22 -16.29
C THR A 7 -12.64 20.79 -16.53
N ARG A 8 -11.66 20.62 -17.44
CA ARG A 8 -10.93 19.36 -17.61
C ARG A 8 -10.17 19.10 -16.32
N LEU A 9 -10.66 18.19 -15.47
CA LEU A 9 -9.86 17.63 -14.39
C LEU A 9 -8.86 16.67 -15.04
N ALA A 10 -7.59 17.08 -15.12
CA ALA A 10 -6.48 16.13 -15.15
C ALA A 10 -6.40 15.53 -13.73
N GLY A 11 -7.23 14.52 -13.48
CA GLY A 11 -7.30 13.81 -12.21
C GLY A 11 -6.59 12.47 -12.33
N VAL A 12 -5.27 12.47 -12.24
CA VAL A 12 -4.53 11.24 -11.93
C VAL A 12 -4.64 11.05 -10.42
N VAL A 13 -5.72 10.41 -9.96
CA VAL A 13 -5.71 9.76 -8.64
C VAL A 13 -5.30 8.32 -8.89
N VAL A 14 -4.01 8.14 -9.16
CA VAL A 14 -3.37 6.85 -8.91
C VAL A 14 -3.04 6.89 -7.42
N ALA A 15 -3.78 6.12 -6.62
CA ALA A 15 -3.25 5.72 -5.33
C ALA A 15 -1.91 5.04 -5.66
N VAL A 16 -0.80 5.67 -5.28
CA VAL A 16 0.54 5.18 -5.57
C VAL A 16 0.79 3.98 -4.67
N THR A 17 0.29 2.82 -5.08
CA THR A 17 0.82 1.52 -4.68
C THR A 17 1.73 1.08 -5.81
N LEU A 18 3.03 1.35 -5.66
CA LEU A 18 4.06 0.88 -6.58
C LEU A 18 4.31 -0.60 -6.29
N THR A 19 3.99 -1.42 -7.28
CA THR A 19 4.18 -2.87 -7.28
C THR A 19 4.49 -3.30 -8.73
N LEU A 20 5.61 -4.02 -9.01
CA LEU A 20 6.13 -4.41 -10.36
C LEU A 20 6.46 -5.93 -10.49
N SER A 21 5.94 -6.69 -11.49
CA SER A 21 6.29 -8.13 -11.73
C SER A 21 5.97 -8.81 -13.08
N ALA A 22 6.77 -9.87 -13.32
CA ALA A 22 6.82 -10.90 -14.36
C ALA A 22 7.27 -12.30 -13.80
N CYS A 23 7.16 -13.36 -14.64
CA CYS A 23 6.69 -14.71 -14.29
C CYS A 23 7.66 -15.93 -14.46
N GLY A 24 7.32 -17.09 -13.85
CA GLY A 24 7.17 -18.39 -14.58
C GLY A 24 7.63 -19.74 -13.96
N GLY A 25 6.70 -20.74 -13.82
CA GLY A 25 7.00 -22.20 -13.81
C GLY A 25 5.93 -23.14 -13.18
N PRO A 26 5.57 -24.34 -13.73
CA PRO A 26 4.19 -24.87 -13.69
C PRO A 26 3.90 -26.02 -12.70
N SER A 27 2.62 -26.23 -12.36
CA SER A 27 2.10 -27.54 -11.92
C SER A 27 0.62 -27.73 -12.31
N GLU A 28 0.30 -28.90 -12.85
CA GLU A 28 -1.03 -29.29 -13.33
C GLU A 28 -2.02 -29.54 -12.17
N THR A 29 -3.28 -29.11 -12.32
CA THR A 29 -4.42 -29.60 -11.52
C THR A 29 -5.74 -29.46 -12.31
N PRO A 30 -6.83 -30.14 -11.90
CA PRO A 30 -7.70 -30.91 -12.78
C PRO A 30 -8.84 -30.08 -13.39
N THR A 31 -9.40 -30.59 -14.49
CA THR A 31 -10.42 -29.93 -15.30
C THR A 31 -11.74 -29.68 -14.55
N PRO A 32 -12.22 -28.42 -14.44
CA PRO A 32 -13.60 -28.13 -14.09
C PRO A 32 -14.44 -27.90 -15.36
N THR A 33 -15.63 -28.48 -15.35
CA THR A 33 -16.64 -28.35 -16.41
C THR A 33 -17.18 -26.92 -16.44
N THR A 34 -16.87 -26.17 -17.49
CA THR A 34 -17.29 -24.76 -17.68
C THR A 34 -18.65 -24.68 -18.37
N THR A 35 -19.64 -24.08 -17.70
CA THR A 35 -20.76 -23.45 -18.40
C THR A 35 -20.31 -22.03 -18.73
N THR A 36 -19.97 -21.78 -19.99
CA THR A 36 -19.40 -20.52 -20.46
C THR A 36 -20.48 -19.42 -20.47
N ALA A 37 -20.32 -18.39 -19.63
CA ALA A 37 -21.02 -17.13 -19.81
C ALA A 37 -20.59 -16.49 -21.15
N PRO A 38 -21.47 -15.77 -21.87
CA PRO A 38 -21.08 -15.13 -23.13
C PRO A 38 -19.96 -14.10 -22.90
N ALA A 39 -18.91 -14.19 -23.71
CA ALA A 39 -17.82 -13.21 -23.70
C ALA A 39 -18.38 -11.84 -24.14
N PHE A 40 -18.18 -10.82 -23.29
CA PHE A 40 -18.46 -9.43 -23.63
C PHE A 40 -17.48 -8.96 -24.71
N ALA A 41 -17.96 -8.26 -25.74
CA ALA A 41 -17.14 -7.73 -26.82
C ALA A 41 -17.18 -6.20 -26.84
N ILE A 42 -16.00 -5.56 -26.88
CA ILE A 42 -15.85 -4.11 -27.01
C ILE A 42 -16.08 -3.72 -28.48
N ASP A 43 -16.84 -2.65 -28.72
CA ASP A 43 -17.01 -2.10 -30.07
C ASP A 43 -15.73 -1.37 -30.51
N THR A 44 -14.89 -2.05 -31.29
CA THR A 44 -13.63 -1.53 -31.81
C THR A 44 -13.79 -0.67 -33.07
N SER A 45 -15.00 -0.22 -33.43
CA SER A 45 -15.20 0.69 -34.56
C SER A 45 -14.76 2.13 -34.28
N THR A 46 -14.39 2.43 -33.03
CA THR A 46 -13.92 3.74 -32.58
C THR A 46 -12.48 3.65 -32.05
N PRO A 47 -11.69 4.74 -32.08
CA PRO A 47 -10.32 4.72 -31.52
C PRO A 47 -10.28 4.31 -30.04
N LEU A 48 -11.25 4.78 -29.24
CA LEU A 48 -11.38 4.38 -27.83
C LEU A 48 -11.74 2.90 -27.66
N GLY A 49 -12.56 2.36 -28.57
CA GLY A 49 -12.85 0.94 -28.62
C GLY A 49 -11.61 0.09 -28.87
N GLU A 50 -10.80 0.45 -29.87
CA GLU A 50 -9.53 -0.23 -30.17
C GLU A 50 -8.54 -0.14 -28.99
N ILE A 51 -8.42 1.03 -28.35
CA ILE A 51 -7.52 1.22 -27.21
C ILE A 51 -7.99 0.39 -26.00
N ASN A 52 -9.28 0.41 -25.66
CA ASN A 52 -9.80 -0.35 -24.51
C ASN A 52 -9.76 -1.86 -24.75
N ASP A 53 -9.97 -2.32 -25.98
CA ASP A 53 -9.78 -3.73 -26.35
C ASP A 53 -8.33 -4.16 -26.17
N ARG A 54 -7.36 -3.34 -26.58
CA ARG A 54 -5.93 -3.58 -26.32
C ARG A 54 -5.58 -3.59 -24.85
N ILE A 55 -6.11 -2.64 -24.06
CA ILE A 55 -5.92 -2.62 -22.60
C ILE A 55 -6.47 -3.91 -21.99
N LEU A 56 -7.67 -4.33 -22.35
CA LEU A 56 -8.28 -5.56 -21.84
C LEU A 56 -7.47 -6.81 -22.21
N GLN A 57 -6.87 -6.85 -23.41
CA GLN A 57 -5.96 -7.92 -23.82
C GLN A 57 -4.67 -7.89 -22.99
N TRP A 58 -4.05 -6.73 -22.79
CA TRP A 58 -2.84 -6.58 -21.98
C TRP A 58 -3.01 -7.03 -20.53
N ILE A 59 -4.11 -6.63 -19.88
CA ILE A 59 -4.39 -7.01 -18.48
C ILE A 59 -4.91 -8.45 -18.33
N ASN A 60 -5.10 -9.20 -19.42
CA ASN A 60 -5.46 -10.62 -19.40
C ASN A 60 -4.41 -11.51 -20.06
N ALA A 61 -3.30 -10.94 -20.54
CA ALA A 61 -2.24 -11.69 -21.19
C ALA A 61 -1.39 -12.46 -20.16
N ASP A 62 -0.85 -13.60 -20.57
CA ASP A 62 0.07 -14.39 -19.74
C ASP A 62 1.38 -13.63 -19.47
N ALA A 63 1.82 -12.83 -20.44
CA ALA A 63 3.05 -12.04 -20.35
C ALA A 63 2.75 -10.55 -20.14
N ALA A 64 3.72 -9.84 -19.57
CA ALA A 64 3.69 -8.38 -19.45
C ALA A 64 3.51 -7.70 -20.82
N PRO A 65 2.85 -6.53 -20.87
CA PRO A 65 2.72 -5.76 -22.11
C PRO A 65 4.09 -5.34 -22.67
N ASP A 66 4.29 -5.46 -23.98
CA ASP A 66 5.47 -4.91 -24.66
C ASP A 66 5.50 -3.37 -24.48
N PRO A 67 6.55 -2.80 -23.84
CA PRO A 67 6.66 -1.36 -23.62
C PRO A 67 6.50 -0.54 -24.91
N ALA A 68 7.06 -1.00 -26.04
CA ALA A 68 6.97 -0.28 -27.30
C ALA A 68 5.52 -0.23 -27.83
N ALA A 69 4.73 -1.27 -27.58
CA ALA A 69 3.33 -1.32 -27.95
C ALA A 69 2.47 -0.41 -27.07
N VAL A 70 2.80 -0.31 -25.77
CA VAL A 70 2.15 0.60 -24.83
C VAL A 70 2.49 2.06 -25.15
N ASP A 71 3.75 2.37 -25.42
CA ASP A 71 4.19 3.71 -25.81
C ASP A 71 3.53 4.18 -27.10
N ALA A 72 3.31 3.28 -28.08
CA ALA A 72 2.70 3.62 -29.36
C ALA A 72 1.24 4.12 -29.25
N VAL A 73 0.55 3.90 -28.13
CA VAL A 73 -0.80 4.46 -27.88
C VAL A 73 -0.82 5.56 -26.84
N THR A 74 0.26 5.73 -26.09
CA THR A 74 0.32 6.66 -24.97
C THR A 74 0.64 8.06 -25.49
N GLY A 75 -0.25 9.01 -25.20
CA GLY A 75 -0.06 10.41 -25.54
C GLY A 75 1.06 11.06 -24.72
N PRO A 76 1.62 12.17 -25.22
CA PRO A 76 2.80 12.79 -24.61
C PRO A 76 2.53 13.33 -23.20
N GLU A 77 1.32 13.82 -22.89
CA GLU A 77 1.01 14.31 -21.54
C GLU A 77 0.92 13.16 -20.55
N LEU A 78 0.25 12.06 -20.92
CA LEU A 78 0.17 10.85 -20.09
C LEU A 78 1.55 10.20 -19.90
N ALA A 79 2.36 10.10 -20.96
CA ALA A 79 3.72 9.57 -20.88
C ALA A 79 4.59 10.39 -19.90
N ALA A 80 4.52 11.72 -19.98
CA ALA A 80 5.24 12.60 -19.06
C ALA A 80 4.73 12.48 -17.62
N ALA A 81 3.42 12.32 -17.41
CA ALA A 81 2.83 12.15 -16.09
C ALA A 81 3.25 10.83 -15.43
N LEU A 82 3.46 9.77 -16.21
CA LEU A 82 3.82 8.44 -15.71
C LEU A 82 5.32 8.12 -15.75
N GLU A 83 6.15 8.99 -16.32
CA GLU A 83 7.61 8.81 -16.37
C GLU A 83 8.24 8.54 -14.99
N PRO A 84 7.86 9.25 -13.91
CA PRO A 84 8.38 8.95 -12.56
C PRO A 84 7.99 7.57 -12.03
N MET A 85 6.98 6.92 -12.62
CA MET A 85 6.46 5.60 -12.25
C MET A 85 6.92 4.47 -13.20
N GLY A 86 7.82 4.77 -14.15
CA GLY A 86 8.25 3.81 -15.17
C GLY A 86 7.30 3.68 -16.36
N GLY A 87 6.37 4.61 -16.53
CA GLY A 87 5.42 4.64 -17.65
C GLY A 87 4.14 3.83 -17.41
N LEU A 88 3.34 3.68 -18.46
CA LEU A 88 2.02 3.04 -18.41
C LEU A 88 2.08 1.50 -18.26
N VAL A 89 3.23 0.88 -18.51
CA VAL A 89 3.41 -0.58 -18.33
C VAL A 89 3.16 -0.98 -16.88
N THR A 90 3.74 -0.24 -15.91
CA THR A 90 3.61 -0.51 -14.48
C THR A 90 2.16 -0.68 -14.00
N PRO A 91 1.25 0.31 -14.18
CA PRO A 91 -0.14 0.15 -13.74
C PRO A 91 -0.91 -0.92 -14.55
N LEU A 92 -0.55 -1.19 -15.81
CA LEU A 92 -1.16 -2.28 -16.58
C LEU A 92 -0.75 -3.65 -16.04
N GLU A 93 0.51 -3.82 -15.63
CA GLU A 93 0.97 -5.05 -14.96
C GLU A 93 0.26 -5.26 -13.62
N GLN A 94 0.02 -4.19 -12.86
CA GLN A 94 -0.75 -4.29 -11.61
C GLN A 94 -2.18 -4.74 -11.87
N LEU A 95 -2.85 -4.25 -12.91
CA LEU A 95 -4.18 -4.75 -13.29
C LEU A 95 -4.12 -6.19 -13.79
N ARG A 96 -3.06 -6.56 -14.51
CA ARG A 96 -2.83 -7.92 -15.01
C ARG A 96 -2.67 -8.94 -13.88
N ALA A 97 -2.07 -8.56 -12.75
CA ALA A 97 -1.94 -9.43 -11.58
C ALA A 97 -3.30 -9.87 -11.01
N GLY A 98 -4.37 -9.11 -11.28
CA GLY A 98 -5.76 -9.46 -10.93
C GLY A 98 -6.47 -10.41 -11.89
N ALA A 99 -5.79 -10.88 -12.94
CA ALA A 99 -6.43 -11.72 -13.95
C ALA A 99 -7.09 -12.98 -13.33
N PRO A 100 -8.27 -13.41 -13.84
CA PRO A 100 -8.95 -12.90 -15.03
C PRO A 100 -9.74 -11.60 -14.78
N ASN A 101 -9.49 -10.60 -15.62
CA ASN A 101 -10.23 -9.35 -15.70
C ASN A 101 -11.40 -9.50 -16.70
N VAL A 102 -12.60 -9.74 -16.20
CA VAL A 102 -13.77 -10.08 -17.02
C VAL A 102 -14.56 -8.82 -17.37
N ALA A 103 -14.55 -8.40 -18.63
CA ALA A 103 -15.35 -7.26 -19.08
C ALA A 103 -16.86 -7.52 -18.94
N THR A 104 -17.61 -6.52 -18.49
CA THR A 104 -19.05 -6.57 -18.22
C THR A 104 -19.83 -5.47 -18.93
N GLY A 105 -19.16 -4.42 -19.41
CA GLY A 105 -19.79 -3.30 -20.10
C GLY A 105 -18.77 -2.37 -20.75
N PHE A 106 -19.17 -1.66 -21.80
CA PHE A 106 -18.34 -0.66 -22.46
C PHE A 106 -19.23 0.44 -23.01
N GLU A 107 -18.90 1.68 -22.69
CA GLU A 107 -19.60 2.88 -23.17
C GLU A 107 -18.56 3.87 -23.68
N ALA A 108 -18.64 4.22 -24.96
CA ALA A 108 -17.77 5.22 -25.57
C ALA A 108 -18.55 6.50 -25.91
N GLY A 109 -17.99 7.63 -25.50
CA GLY A 109 -18.31 8.95 -26.02
C GLY A 109 -17.27 9.41 -27.06
N PRO A 110 -17.32 10.68 -27.50
CA PRO A 110 -16.40 11.20 -28.51
C PRO A 110 -14.93 11.20 -28.06
N ASP A 111 -14.67 11.61 -26.82
CA ASP A 111 -13.32 11.85 -26.30
C ASP A 111 -13.02 11.03 -25.03
N SER A 112 -13.97 10.24 -24.54
CA SER A 112 -13.81 9.38 -23.36
C SER A 112 -14.60 8.09 -23.47
N ALA A 113 -14.13 7.04 -22.79
CA ALA A 113 -14.84 5.77 -22.69
C ALA A 113 -14.71 5.19 -21.28
N VAL A 114 -15.68 4.34 -20.92
CA VAL A 114 -15.71 3.59 -19.66
C VAL A 114 -15.85 2.11 -19.96
N LEU A 115 -14.80 1.35 -19.70
CA LEU A 115 -14.82 -0.10 -19.65
C LEU A 115 -15.19 -0.55 -18.22
N ARG A 116 -16.23 -1.34 -18.08
CA ARG A 116 -16.62 -2.00 -16.83
C ARG A 116 -16.14 -3.43 -16.86
N PHE A 117 -15.57 -3.89 -15.77
CA PHE A 117 -15.05 -5.25 -15.63
C PHE A 117 -15.19 -5.74 -14.20
N THR A 118 -14.87 -7.01 -13.98
CA THR A 118 -14.78 -7.62 -12.66
C THR A 118 -13.44 -8.33 -12.54
N THR A 119 -12.76 -8.10 -11.42
CA THR A 119 -11.52 -8.79 -11.01
C THR A 119 -11.69 -9.24 -9.56
N ALA A 120 -11.27 -10.47 -9.23
CA ALA A 120 -11.45 -11.06 -7.89
C ALA A 120 -12.88 -10.92 -7.29
N GLY A 121 -13.93 -10.85 -8.12
CA GLY A 121 -15.31 -10.61 -7.67
C GLY A 121 -15.63 -9.17 -7.25
N ILE A 122 -14.72 -8.23 -7.50
CA ILE A 122 -14.85 -6.79 -7.29
C ILE A 122 -15.22 -6.12 -8.63
N PRO A 123 -16.40 -5.49 -8.74
CA PRO A 123 -16.73 -4.66 -9.89
C PRO A 123 -15.79 -3.46 -9.97
N ALA A 124 -15.31 -3.14 -11.16
CA ALA A 124 -14.37 -2.05 -11.39
C ALA A 124 -14.60 -1.41 -12.77
N THR A 125 -13.98 -0.24 -12.95
CA THR A 125 -14.01 0.51 -14.20
C THR A 125 -12.62 0.93 -14.62
N ILE A 126 -12.37 0.98 -15.93
CA ILE A 126 -11.27 1.72 -16.54
C ILE A 126 -11.91 2.88 -17.32
N THR A 127 -11.61 4.11 -16.91
CA THR A 127 -11.96 5.31 -17.66
C THR A 127 -10.77 5.73 -18.50
N THR A 128 -10.97 5.90 -19.81
CA THR A 128 -9.94 6.37 -20.75
C THR A 128 -10.37 7.66 -21.44
N SER A 129 -9.43 8.54 -21.75
CA SER A 129 -9.67 9.75 -22.56
C SER A 129 -8.64 9.92 -23.66
N LEU A 130 -9.05 10.56 -24.76
CA LEU A 130 -8.16 10.88 -25.88
C LEU A 130 -7.63 12.32 -25.81
N GLY A 131 -6.39 12.48 -26.24
CA GLY A 131 -5.77 13.77 -26.53
C GLY A 131 -6.23 14.32 -27.88
N ALA A 132 -5.85 15.56 -28.18
CA ALA A 132 -6.20 16.23 -29.44
C ALA A 132 -5.59 15.54 -30.69
N ASP A 133 -4.54 14.75 -30.50
CA ASP A 133 -3.87 13.94 -31.51
C ASP A 133 -4.48 12.54 -31.68
N GLY A 134 -5.53 12.20 -30.90
CA GLY A 134 -6.20 10.91 -30.93
C GLY A 134 -5.49 9.79 -30.16
N THR A 135 -4.44 10.12 -29.38
CA THR A 135 -3.74 9.16 -28.51
C THR A 135 -4.36 9.10 -27.10
N LEU A 136 -4.02 8.07 -26.32
CA LEU A 136 -4.48 7.92 -24.94
C LEU A 136 -3.83 8.97 -24.04
N ASP A 137 -4.65 9.87 -23.49
CA ASP A 137 -4.18 11.02 -22.70
C ASP A 137 -4.60 10.90 -21.22
N GLY A 138 -5.49 9.97 -20.90
CA GLY A 138 -5.87 9.66 -19.53
C GLY A 138 -6.34 8.23 -19.38
N ILE A 139 -5.97 7.61 -18.28
CA ILE A 139 -6.43 6.29 -17.85
C ILE A 139 -6.59 6.28 -16.34
N LEU A 140 -7.73 5.78 -15.86
CA LEU A 140 -7.99 5.60 -14.44
C LEU A 140 -8.73 4.28 -14.24
N ALA A 141 -8.08 3.34 -13.57
CA ALA A 141 -8.73 2.13 -13.09
C ALA A 141 -9.20 2.32 -11.65
N SER A 142 -10.43 1.97 -11.33
CA SER A 142 -10.96 2.11 -9.97
C SER A 142 -12.05 1.07 -9.69
N PRO A 143 -12.06 0.45 -8.49
CA PRO A 143 -13.20 -0.37 -8.05
C PRO A 143 -14.46 0.49 -7.89
N GLU A 144 -15.62 -0.15 -8.02
CA GLU A 144 -16.87 0.43 -7.56
C GLU A 144 -16.90 0.48 -6.03
N THR A 145 -17.33 1.61 -5.47
CA THR A 145 -17.51 1.75 -4.03
C THR A 145 -18.60 0.79 -3.54
N PRO A 146 -18.31 -0.11 -2.60
CA PRO A 146 -19.32 -0.99 -2.05
C PRO A 146 -20.30 -0.18 -1.20
N LYS A 147 -21.55 -0.64 -1.10
CA LYS A 147 -22.48 -0.14 -0.09
C LYS A 147 -22.41 -1.05 1.11
N ILE A 148 -21.96 -0.52 2.24
CA ILE A 148 -21.84 -1.29 3.48
C ILE A 148 -22.77 -0.67 4.53
N SER A 149 -23.78 -1.43 4.93
CA SER A 149 -24.81 -1.00 5.89
C SER A 149 -24.90 -1.90 7.13
N SER A 150 -24.11 -2.99 7.14
CA SER A 150 -23.98 -3.92 8.27
C SER A 150 -22.58 -4.52 8.32
N PHE A 151 -22.23 -5.13 9.46
CA PHE A 151 -20.97 -5.85 9.60
C PHE A 151 -20.91 -7.13 8.75
N ASP A 152 -22.03 -7.80 8.50
CA ASP A 152 -22.06 -8.95 7.58
C ASP A 152 -21.70 -8.53 6.13
N GLU A 153 -22.16 -7.35 5.70
CA GLU A 153 -21.78 -6.77 4.40
C GLU A 153 -20.32 -6.31 4.37
N LEU A 154 -19.78 -5.85 5.50
CA LEU A 154 -18.36 -5.54 5.65
C LEU A 154 -17.51 -6.79 5.47
N ASP A 155 -17.83 -7.89 6.16
CA ASP A 155 -17.12 -9.17 6.03
C ASP A 155 -17.14 -9.70 4.59
N ALA A 156 -18.31 -9.63 3.95
CA ALA A 156 -18.48 -10.04 2.56
C ALA A 156 -17.66 -9.18 1.58
N ALA A 157 -17.39 -7.92 1.93
CA ALA A 157 -16.53 -7.05 1.13
C ALA A 157 -15.04 -7.34 1.39
N LEU A 158 -14.61 -7.40 2.66
CA LEU A 158 -13.22 -7.68 3.05
C LEU A 158 -12.70 -9.00 2.49
N SER A 159 -13.53 -10.05 2.50
CA SER A 159 -13.16 -11.37 1.97
C SER A 159 -12.85 -11.40 0.46
N LYS A 160 -13.20 -10.35 -0.29
CA LYS A 160 -12.85 -10.21 -1.71
C LYS A 160 -11.46 -9.63 -1.93
N VAL A 161 -10.87 -8.99 -0.92
CA VAL A 161 -9.55 -8.37 -1.02
C VAL A 161 -8.46 -9.44 -1.00
N ALA A 162 -8.50 -10.32 -0.01
CA ALA A 162 -7.58 -11.44 0.14
C ALA A 162 -8.22 -12.56 0.98
N PRO A 163 -7.82 -13.83 0.79
CA PRO A 163 -8.36 -14.95 1.55
C PRO A 163 -7.96 -14.92 3.02
N ASN A 164 -6.75 -14.46 3.34
CA ASN A 164 -6.31 -14.26 4.72
C ASN A 164 -6.39 -12.77 5.04
N TYR A 165 -7.26 -12.40 5.97
CA TYR A 165 -7.43 -11.02 6.38
C TYR A 165 -7.80 -10.92 7.84
N SER A 166 -7.53 -9.75 8.43
CA SER A 166 -7.92 -9.33 9.76
C SER A 166 -8.50 -7.92 9.69
N TYR A 167 -9.55 -7.68 10.46
CA TYR A 167 -10.18 -6.37 10.60
C TYR A 167 -10.52 -6.14 12.06
N SER A 168 -10.32 -4.91 12.55
CA SER A 168 -10.84 -4.47 13.84
C SER A 168 -11.27 -3.01 13.79
N ALA A 169 -12.37 -2.71 14.48
CA ALA A 169 -12.79 -1.36 14.81
C ALA A 169 -12.93 -1.24 16.33
N SER A 170 -12.25 -0.26 16.92
CA SER A 170 -12.16 -0.08 18.36
C SER A 170 -12.40 1.38 18.74
N ARG A 171 -13.04 1.61 19.89
CA ARG A 171 -13.00 2.92 20.57
C ARG A 171 -11.69 3.02 21.34
N LEU A 172 -11.05 4.18 21.28
CA LEU A 172 -9.87 4.46 22.09
C LEU A 172 -10.28 5.20 23.36
N ASN A 173 -10.05 4.59 24.53
CA ASN A 173 -10.40 5.14 25.83
C ASN A 173 -9.14 5.27 26.69
N GLY A 174 -8.57 6.47 26.76
CA GLY A 174 -7.39 6.72 27.59
C GLY A 174 -6.15 5.91 27.19
N GLY A 175 -6.03 5.53 25.92
CA GLY A 175 -4.93 4.71 25.40
C GLY A 175 -5.30 3.24 25.21
N GLU A 176 -6.40 2.77 25.82
CA GLU A 176 -6.86 1.39 25.70
C GLU A 176 -7.87 1.23 24.55
N CYS A 177 -7.71 0.16 23.78
CA CYS A 177 -8.60 -0.20 22.70
C CYS A 177 -9.77 -1.06 23.19
N GLU A 178 -10.98 -0.52 23.13
CA GLU A 178 -12.22 -1.26 23.35
C GLU A 178 -12.79 -1.71 22.00
N SER A 179 -12.72 -3.01 21.71
CA SER A 179 -13.23 -3.57 20.45
C SER A 179 -14.75 -3.41 20.33
N VAL A 180 -15.18 -2.82 19.21
CA VAL A 180 -16.60 -2.71 18.82
C VAL A 180 -16.97 -3.79 17.83
N TYR A 181 -16.06 -4.08 16.89
CA TYR A 181 -16.21 -5.15 15.92
C TYR A 181 -14.84 -5.68 15.52
N SER A 182 -14.74 -6.98 15.26
CA SER A 182 -13.52 -7.55 14.71
C SER A 182 -13.76 -8.89 14.01
N VAL A 183 -12.87 -9.21 13.08
CA VAL A 183 -12.79 -10.48 12.35
C VAL A 183 -11.33 -10.88 12.29
N ASN A 184 -11.03 -12.14 12.67
CA ASN A 184 -9.67 -12.70 12.67
C ASN A 184 -8.63 -11.83 13.40
N ALA A 185 -9.04 -11.07 14.43
CA ALA A 185 -8.20 -10.07 15.10
C ALA A 185 -6.91 -10.63 15.70
N ASP A 186 -6.90 -11.91 16.08
CA ASP A 186 -5.76 -12.60 16.68
C ASP A 186 -4.74 -13.09 15.63
N ALA A 187 -5.07 -13.00 14.34
CA ALA A 187 -4.18 -13.44 13.26
C ALA A 187 -2.94 -12.54 13.19
N MET A 188 -1.76 -13.16 13.30
CA MET A 188 -0.49 -12.51 12.99
C MET A 188 -0.36 -12.36 11.49
N LEU A 189 -0.48 -11.13 11.00
CA LEU A 189 -0.39 -10.80 9.59
C LEU A 189 0.72 -9.77 9.35
N PRO A 190 1.26 -9.73 8.12
CA PRO A 190 2.11 -8.66 7.64
C PRO A 190 1.56 -7.26 7.93
N LEU A 191 2.46 -6.33 8.21
CA LEU A 191 2.19 -4.91 8.44
C LEU A 191 2.57 -4.06 7.23
N GLY A 192 3.46 -4.55 6.38
CA GLY A 192 4.28 -3.71 5.51
C GLY A 192 4.75 -2.48 6.29
N SER A 193 4.65 -1.31 5.67
CA SER A 193 5.05 -0.04 6.29
C SER A 193 4.22 0.44 7.50
N VAL A 194 3.22 -0.29 8.00
CA VAL A 194 2.55 0.04 9.27
C VAL A 194 3.52 -0.09 10.45
N PHE A 195 4.59 -0.91 10.34
CA PHE A 195 5.64 -1.01 11.37
C PHE A 195 6.28 0.34 11.74
N LYS A 196 6.26 1.32 10.82
CA LYS A 196 6.83 2.66 11.02
C LYS A 196 6.14 3.44 12.14
N LEU A 197 4.97 3.00 12.60
CA LEU A 197 4.35 3.51 13.82
C LEU A 197 5.23 3.25 15.06
N TYR A 198 5.90 2.09 15.14
CA TYR A 198 6.86 1.80 16.22
C TYR A 198 8.11 2.70 16.13
N VAL A 199 8.58 2.97 14.90
CA VAL A 199 9.69 3.91 14.68
C VAL A 199 9.30 5.33 15.11
N LEU A 200 8.07 5.77 14.80
CA LEU A 200 7.55 7.06 15.25
C LEU A 200 7.47 7.14 16.78
N GLY A 201 6.97 6.08 17.44
CA GLY A 201 6.90 6.03 18.90
C GLY A 201 8.27 6.16 19.56
N ALA A 202 9.25 5.38 19.09
CA ALA A 202 10.63 5.43 19.57
C ALA A 202 11.25 6.83 19.34
N LEU A 203 10.97 7.44 18.18
CA LEU A 203 11.43 8.79 17.88
C LEU A 203 10.86 9.81 18.86
N THR A 204 9.55 9.79 19.10
CA THR A 204 8.91 10.78 19.97
C THR A 204 9.31 10.63 21.43
N ASP A 205 9.56 9.40 21.89
CA ASP A 205 10.06 9.16 23.25
C ASP A 205 11.48 9.73 23.43
N GLU A 206 12.37 9.58 22.44
CA GLU A 206 13.72 10.15 22.48
C GLU A 206 13.72 11.68 22.31
N ILE A 207 12.73 12.24 21.62
CA ILE A 207 12.53 13.69 21.57
C ILE A 207 12.05 14.23 22.92
N GLU A 208 11.11 13.55 23.57
CA GLU A 208 10.65 13.90 24.91
C GLU A 208 11.78 13.80 25.93
N ALA A 209 12.61 12.78 25.83
CA ALA A 209 13.82 12.60 26.66
C ALA A 209 14.93 13.63 26.36
N GLY A 210 14.81 14.39 25.26
CA GLY A 210 15.78 15.40 24.85
C GLY A 210 17.08 14.86 24.24
N SER A 211 17.12 13.56 23.90
CA SER A 211 18.27 12.91 23.25
C SER A 211 18.25 13.05 21.72
N VAL A 212 17.10 13.37 21.14
CA VAL A 212 16.90 13.75 19.73
C VAL A 212 16.20 15.11 19.67
N ARG A 213 16.47 15.91 18.64
CA ARG A 213 15.71 17.15 18.38
C ARG A 213 15.08 17.12 17.00
N TRP A 214 13.89 17.71 16.88
CA TRP A 214 13.19 17.85 15.60
C TRP A 214 14.01 18.58 14.51
N ASP A 215 14.87 19.52 14.91
CA ASP A 215 15.74 20.31 14.03
C ASP A 215 17.13 19.68 13.82
N GLU A 216 17.37 18.50 14.37
CA GLU A 216 18.58 17.75 14.13
C GLU A 216 18.65 17.32 12.66
N GLN A 217 19.83 17.48 12.05
CA GLN A 217 20.06 17.15 10.64
C GLN A 217 20.65 15.75 10.50
N LEU A 218 19.96 14.91 9.75
CA LEU A 218 20.42 13.58 9.31
C LEU A 218 21.10 13.71 7.95
N THR A 219 22.19 12.97 7.72
CA THR A 219 22.90 13.00 6.43
C THR A 219 22.46 11.83 5.58
N ILE A 220 21.97 12.10 4.38
CA ILE A 220 21.60 11.06 3.41
C ILE A 220 22.86 10.53 2.75
N ARG A 221 23.12 9.23 2.92
CA ARG A 221 24.22 8.51 2.27
C ARG A 221 23.67 7.34 1.46
N ASP A 222 24.47 6.85 0.53
CA ASP A 222 24.09 5.70 -0.31
C ASP A 222 23.74 4.45 0.52
N GLU A 223 24.45 4.22 1.62
CA GLU A 223 24.19 3.14 2.58
C GLU A 223 22.81 3.23 3.25
N ASN A 224 22.20 4.42 3.33
CA ASN A 224 20.87 4.62 3.89
C ASN A 224 19.74 4.56 2.87
N LYS A 225 20.08 4.60 1.58
CA LYS A 225 19.07 4.65 0.53
C LYS A 225 18.40 3.29 0.41
N SER A 226 17.08 3.33 0.43
CA SER A 226 16.20 2.18 0.26
C SER A 226 15.34 2.36 -0.99
N ALA A 227 14.66 1.30 -1.41
CA ALA A 227 13.77 1.36 -2.56
C ALA A 227 12.50 2.16 -2.23
N PRO A 228 11.75 2.64 -3.23
CA PRO A 228 10.44 3.25 -3.01
C PRO A 228 9.52 2.35 -2.16
N SER A 229 8.51 2.88 -1.48
CA SER A 229 7.99 4.26 -1.49
C SER A 229 8.90 5.31 -0.84
N GLY A 230 8.72 6.56 -1.26
CA GLY A 230 9.49 7.71 -0.77
C GLY A 230 10.07 8.57 -1.89
N GLU A 231 10.74 9.65 -1.49
CA GLU A 231 11.49 10.53 -2.38
C GLU A 231 12.93 10.79 -1.91
N LEU A 232 13.27 10.51 -0.64
CA LEU A 232 14.60 10.82 -0.11
C LEU A 232 15.72 10.01 -0.78
N GLN A 233 15.41 8.84 -1.32
CA GLN A 233 16.35 8.03 -2.13
C GLN A 233 16.86 8.78 -3.37
N ASN A 234 16.07 9.72 -3.90
CA ASN A 234 16.42 10.51 -5.08
C ASN A 234 17.35 11.69 -4.75
N ARG A 235 17.56 12.00 -3.47
CA ARG A 235 18.44 13.09 -3.07
C ARG A 235 19.90 12.70 -3.26
N ARG A 236 20.74 13.70 -3.55
CA ARG A 236 22.18 13.48 -3.74
C ARG A 236 22.85 13.08 -2.43
N ASP A 237 23.85 12.22 -2.51
CA ASP A 237 24.63 11.82 -1.33
C ASP A 237 25.32 13.02 -0.67
N GLY A 238 25.34 12.99 0.66
CA GLY A 238 25.88 14.04 1.53
C GLY A 238 24.93 15.23 1.73
N THR A 239 23.73 15.21 1.15
CA THR A 239 22.67 16.18 1.51
C THR A 239 22.12 15.86 2.90
N THR A 240 21.41 16.82 3.50
CA THR A 240 20.81 16.63 4.83
C THR A 240 19.29 16.79 4.81
N VAL A 241 18.64 16.15 5.75
CA VAL A 241 17.20 16.22 6.02
C VAL A 241 17.00 16.40 7.53
N SER A 242 16.05 17.23 7.95
CA SER A 242 15.75 17.36 9.38
C SER A 242 15.03 16.11 9.90
N VAL A 243 15.17 15.78 11.18
CA VAL A 243 14.39 14.71 11.83
C VAL A 243 12.89 14.91 11.63
N ARG A 244 12.40 16.15 11.71
CA ARG A 244 10.99 16.48 11.44
C ARG A 244 10.57 16.12 10.04
N GLU A 245 11.31 16.56 9.03
CA GLU A 245 10.99 16.27 7.63
C GLU A 245 11.08 14.75 7.35
N ALA A 246 12.06 14.06 7.94
CA ALA A 246 12.17 12.61 7.81
C ALA A 246 10.96 11.90 8.44
N ALA A 247 10.52 12.30 9.64
CA ALA A 247 9.35 11.69 10.29
C ALA A 247 8.05 11.95 9.52
N GLU A 248 7.87 13.17 9.01
CA GLU A 248 6.72 13.53 8.16
C GLU A 248 6.69 12.69 6.89
N LYS A 249 7.82 12.52 6.20
CA LYS A 249 7.92 11.70 4.98
C LYS A 249 7.79 10.20 5.26
N MET A 250 8.36 9.72 6.36
CA MET A 250 8.22 8.33 6.82
C MET A 250 6.75 7.93 6.99
N ILE A 251 5.92 8.85 7.51
CA ILE A 251 4.50 8.56 7.74
C ILE A 251 3.64 8.87 6.50
N SER A 252 3.75 10.08 5.94
CA SER A 252 2.86 10.55 4.86
C SER A 252 3.15 9.94 3.49
N LEU A 253 4.42 9.76 3.14
CA LEU A 253 4.85 9.16 1.87
C LEU A 253 5.33 7.72 2.05
N SER A 254 5.26 7.20 3.28
CA SER A 254 5.84 5.91 3.62
C SER A 254 7.32 5.83 3.23
N ASP A 255 8.06 6.93 3.31
CA ASP A 255 9.42 7.05 2.76
C ASP A 255 10.40 6.09 3.46
N ASN A 256 10.89 5.10 2.70
CA ASN A 256 11.76 4.05 3.19
C ASN A 256 13.16 4.56 3.56
N THR A 257 13.72 5.49 2.78
CA THR A 257 15.02 6.10 3.12
C THR A 257 14.90 6.99 4.36
N ALA A 258 13.78 7.71 4.53
CA ALA A 258 13.53 8.45 5.76
C ALA A 258 13.42 7.53 6.99
N THR A 259 12.76 6.38 6.81
CA THR A 259 12.61 5.35 7.85
C THR A 259 13.99 4.85 8.30
N ASP A 260 14.83 4.44 7.35
CA ASP A 260 16.12 3.85 7.65
C ASP A 260 17.09 4.86 8.28
N LEU A 261 17.03 6.14 7.87
CA LEU A 261 17.77 7.22 8.54
C LEU A 261 17.36 7.43 10.00
N LEU A 262 16.06 7.35 10.29
CA LEU A 262 15.55 7.47 11.65
C LEU A 262 15.93 6.24 12.48
N MET A 263 15.81 5.04 11.92
CA MET A 263 16.23 3.80 12.58
C MET A 263 17.73 3.77 12.86
N GLU A 264 18.58 4.23 11.93
CA GLU A 264 20.02 4.40 12.17
C GLU A 264 20.27 5.37 13.32
N ARG A 265 19.57 6.52 13.32
CA ARG A 265 19.75 7.55 14.34
C ARG A 265 19.31 7.10 15.74
N LEU A 266 18.25 6.31 15.83
CA LEU A 266 17.74 5.77 17.10
C LEU A 266 18.56 4.56 17.56
N GLY A 267 19.01 3.75 16.60
CA GLY A 267 19.59 2.43 16.82
C GLY A 267 18.51 1.34 16.95
N ARG A 268 18.74 0.20 16.30
CA ARG A 268 17.81 -0.95 16.21
C ARG A 268 17.19 -1.32 17.57
N GLY A 269 18.02 -1.50 18.59
CA GLY A 269 17.56 -1.94 19.91
C GLY A 269 16.56 -1.01 20.60
N ARG A 270 16.54 0.30 20.29
CA ARG A 270 15.50 1.21 20.82
C ARG A 270 14.17 1.00 20.11
N VAL A 271 14.21 0.84 18.80
CA VAL A 271 13.00 0.58 18.00
C VAL A 271 12.40 -0.78 18.38
N GLU A 272 13.24 -1.79 18.59
CA GLU A 272 12.81 -3.11 19.08
C GLU A 272 12.21 -3.05 20.50
N ALA A 273 12.83 -2.30 21.41
CA ALA A 273 12.26 -2.10 22.75
C ALA A 273 10.88 -1.43 22.68
N GLN A 274 10.66 -0.59 21.67
CA GLN A 274 9.39 0.10 21.48
C GLN A 274 8.23 -0.84 21.18
N LEU A 275 8.48 -2.02 20.59
CA LEU A 275 7.46 -3.03 20.35
C LEU A 275 6.71 -3.38 21.65
N ALA A 276 7.45 -3.70 22.71
CA ALA A 276 6.87 -4.02 24.01
C ALA A 276 6.24 -2.80 24.68
N THR A 277 6.89 -1.62 24.61
CA THR A 277 6.38 -0.36 25.16
C THR A 277 5.02 0.01 24.56
N MET A 278 4.85 -0.20 23.26
CA MET A 278 3.63 0.11 22.51
C MET A 278 2.61 -1.03 22.49
N GLY A 279 2.84 -2.09 23.27
CA GLY A 279 1.84 -3.13 23.52
C GLY A 279 1.83 -4.29 22.52
N HIS A 280 2.87 -4.47 21.71
CA HIS A 280 3.00 -5.65 20.85
C HIS A 280 3.07 -6.93 21.72
N HIS A 281 2.19 -7.89 21.48
CA HIS A 281 2.05 -9.07 22.34
C HIS A 281 3.21 -10.07 22.21
N ASP A 282 3.85 -10.13 21.03
CA ASP A 282 5.02 -10.98 20.77
C ASP A 282 6.17 -10.21 20.10
N PRO A 283 6.93 -9.37 20.84
CA PRO A 283 8.04 -8.60 20.26
C PRO A 283 9.09 -9.47 19.57
N ALA A 284 9.23 -10.74 19.97
CA ALA A 284 10.21 -11.65 19.38
C ALA A 284 9.96 -11.93 17.90
N ALA A 285 8.71 -11.82 17.43
CA ALA A 285 8.33 -12.00 16.03
C ALA A 285 8.98 -10.97 15.08
N MET A 286 9.42 -9.83 15.62
CA MET A 286 10.10 -8.77 14.87
C MET A 286 11.53 -8.52 15.35
N THR A 287 12.14 -9.37 16.17
CA THR A 287 13.54 -9.21 16.61
C THR A 287 14.44 -10.34 16.12
N PRO A 288 15.56 -10.05 15.42
CA PRO A 288 16.07 -8.72 15.11
C PRO A 288 15.25 -8.01 14.01
N MET A 289 14.96 -6.72 14.21
CA MET A 289 14.03 -5.96 13.37
C MET A 289 14.73 -5.42 12.13
N MET A 290 14.31 -5.87 10.94
CA MET A 290 14.78 -5.33 9.67
C MET A 290 14.46 -3.83 9.54
N ASP A 291 15.41 -3.07 8.99
CA ASP A 291 15.08 -1.82 8.30
C ASP A 291 14.54 -2.10 6.88
N THR A 292 14.11 -1.07 6.16
CA THR A 292 13.47 -1.28 4.86
C THR A 292 14.47 -1.74 3.79
N ARG A 293 15.70 -1.23 3.81
CA ARG A 293 16.76 -1.68 2.90
C ARG A 293 17.06 -3.17 3.10
N GLN A 294 17.20 -3.63 4.34
CA GLN A 294 17.41 -5.04 4.68
C GLN A 294 16.25 -5.90 4.20
N PHE A 295 15.00 -5.47 4.39
CA PHE A 295 13.83 -6.14 3.83
C PHE A 295 13.96 -6.35 2.31
N PHE A 296 14.34 -5.30 1.56
CA PHE A 296 14.52 -5.42 0.12
C PHE A 296 15.68 -6.32 -0.28
N VAL A 297 16.83 -6.23 0.39
CA VAL A 297 18.00 -7.05 0.06
C VAL A 297 17.77 -8.52 0.40
N ILE A 298 17.18 -8.82 1.56
CA ILE A 298 16.90 -10.19 2.00
C ILE A 298 15.78 -10.80 1.17
N GLY A 299 14.69 -10.06 0.96
CA GLY A 299 13.54 -10.54 0.21
C GLY A 299 13.78 -10.57 -1.29
N PHE A 300 14.49 -9.60 -1.85
CA PHE A 300 14.40 -9.35 -3.30
C PHE A 300 15.74 -9.00 -3.94
N GLY A 301 16.85 -9.16 -3.20
CA GLY A 301 18.18 -8.98 -3.75
C GLY A 301 18.54 -9.99 -4.84
N ASN A 302 19.66 -9.75 -5.54
CA ASN A 302 20.23 -10.69 -6.50
C ASN A 302 21.64 -11.16 -6.08
N PRO A 303 21.82 -12.38 -5.53
CA PRO A 303 20.77 -13.31 -5.08
C PRO A 303 20.09 -12.82 -3.78
N ASN A 304 18.86 -13.26 -3.54
CA ASN A 304 18.14 -12.99 -2.29
C ASN A 304 18.64 -13.91 -1.17
N LEU A 305 18.13 -13.71 0.06
CA LEU A 305 18.52 -14.46 1.27
C LEU A 305 17.30 -15.09 1.97
N ARG A 306 16.20 -15.33 1.26
CA ARG A 306 14.93 -15.73 1.88
C ARG A 306 15.00 -17.09 2.57
N SER A 307 15.57 -18.08 1.89
CA SER A 307 15.69 -19.43 2.45
C SER A 307 16.60 -19.42 3.68
N GLU A 308 17.71 -18.69 3.64
CA GLU A 308 18.59 -18.51 4.80
C GLU A 308 17.86 -17.80 5.95
N TRP A 309 17.05 -16.78 5.65
CA TRP A 309 16.28 -16.05 6.65
C TRP A 309 15.17 -16.89 7.31
N ALA A 310 14.49 -17.73 6.51
CA ALA A 310 13.43 -18.61 6.98
C ALA A 310 13.97 -19.70 7.92
N ASP A 311 15.15 -20.26 7.62
CA ASP A 311 15.79 -21.31 8.42
C ASP A 311 16.60 -20.79 9.62
N ALA A 312 16.88 -19.48 9.66
CA ALA A 312 17.74 -18.85 10.67
C ALA A 312 17.05 -18.64 12.03
N ASP A 313 17.80 -18.88 13.10
CA ASP A 313 17.48 -18.38 14.44
C ASP A 313 17.82 -16.88 14.58
N ALA A 314 17.57 -16.30 15.76
CA ALA A 314 17.78 -14.86 15.99
C ALA A 314 19.25 -14.42 15.79
N ASP A 315 20.21 -15.23 16.24
CA ASP A 315 21.64 -14.91 16.11
C ASP A 315 22.08 -14.98 14.64
N ALA A 316 21.60 -15.98 13.89
CA ALA A 316 21.85 -16.11 12.47
C ALA A 316 21.18 -14.98 11.66
N ARG A 317 19.95 -14.59 12.00
CA ARG A 317 19.26 -13.43 11.39
C ARG A 317 20.06 -12.15 11.59
N GLU A 318 20.61 -11.91 12.77
CA GLU A 318 21.48 -10.76 13.02
C GLU A 318 22.74 -10.74 12.13
N GLN A 319 23.28 -11.92 11.78
CA GLN A 319 24.38 -12.01 10.80
C GLN A 319 23.89 -11.75 9.37
N LEU A 320 22.70 -12.23 9.00
CA LEU A 320 22.10 -11.96 7.69
C LEU A 320 21.82 -10.47 7.49
N LEU A 321 21.40 -9.76 8.53
CA LEU A 321 21.19 -8.30 8.47
C LEU A 321 22.51 -7.56 8.21
N LYS A 322 23.58 -7.92 8.92
CA LYS A 322 24.94 -7.37 8.65
C LYS A 322 25.42 -7.71 7.24
N GLN A 323 25.09 -8.90 6.74
CA GLN A 323 25.40 -9.28 5.37
C GLN A 323 24.61 -8.42 4.38
N ALA A 324 23.32 -8.17 4.63
CA ALA A 324 22.47 -7.33 3.80
C ALA A 324 22.99 -5.88 3.73
N ASP A 325 23.46 -5.32 4.84
CA ASP A 325 24.05 -3.97 4.88
C ASP A 325 25.28 -3.83 3.95
N SER A 326 26.02 -4.93 3.73
CA SER A 326 27.20 -4.94 2.87
C SER A 326 26.91 -5.15 1.38
N ARG A 327 25.64 -5.41 1.01
CA ARG A 327 25.23 -5.67 -0.37
C ARG A 327 24.70 -4.40 -1.05
N PRO A 328 24.87 -4.29 -2.38
CA PRO A 328 24.17 -3.26 -3.15
C PRO A 328 22.65 -3.49 -3.07
N LEU A 329 21.89 -2.41 -3.18
CA LEU A 329 20.44 -2.49 -3.38
C LEU A 329 20.17 -2.79 -4.86
N ASP A 330 20.30 -4.07 -5.21
CA ASP A 330 20.02 -4.61 -6.53
C ASP A 330 18.79 -5.52 -6.43
N ILE A 331 17.63 -4.95 -6.68
CA ILE A 331 16.33 -5.62 -6.52
C ILE A 331 15.92 -6.23 -7.85
N ASP A 332 15.56 -7.50 -7.80
CA ASP A 332 14.89 -8.18 -8.91
C ASP A 332 13.42 -7.72 -8.99
N PHE A 333 13.22 -6.50 -9.51
CA PHE A 333 11.89 -5.93 -9.69
C PHE A 333 11.05 -6.69 -10.71
N GLU A 334 11.68 -7.48 -11.60
CA GLU A 334 10.94 -8.35 -12.50
C GLU A 334 10.21 -9.44 -11.71
N ASN A 335 10.72 -9.91 -10.57
CA ASN A 335 10.08 -11.00 -9.81
C ASN A 335 9.43 -10.54 -8.48
N PHE A 336 9.38 -9.24 -8.19
CA PHE A 336 9.04 -8.72 -6.86
C PHE A 336 7.62 -9.07 -6.35
N LEU A 337 6.54 -8.74 -7.07
CA LEU A 337 5.12 -9.06 -6.79
C LEU A 337 4.73 -10.52 -6.89
N ASP A 338 5.29 -11.24 -7.85
CA ASP A 338 4.94 -12.65 -8.08
C ASP A 338 5.50 -13.54 -6.97
N ASN A 339 6.40 -13.00 -6.15
CA ASN A 339 7.05 -13.71 -5.05
C ASN A 339 6.90 -12.95 -3.72
N PRO A 340 5.69 -12.95 -3.10
CA PRO A 340 5.51 -12.54 -1.71
C PRO A 340 6.56 -13.17 -0.79
N ALA A 341 7.18 -12.36 0.06
CA ALA A 341 8.25 -12.80 0.95
C ALA A 341 7.78 -13.05 2.39
N SER A 342 6.53 -12.68 2.71
CA SER A 342 5.95 -12.87 4.04
C SER A 342 5.84 -14.34 4.46
N ALA A 343 5.69 -15.26 3.51
CA ALA A 343 5.71 -16.70 3.79
C ALA A 343 7.08 -17.19 4.31
N ASP A 344 8.16 -16.53 3.89
CA ASP A 344 9.53 -16.81 4.34
C ASP A 344 9.87 -16.09 5.67
N GLY A 345 8.90 -15.37 6.25
CA GLY A 345 9.10 -14.54 7.43
C GLY A 345 9.85 -13.24 7.14
N VAL A 346 10.01 -12.85 5.88
CA VAL A 346 10.61 -11.56 5.48
C VAL A 346 9.50 -10.51 5.44
N GLU A 347 9.08 -10.09 6.63
CA GLU A 347 8.10 -9.02 6.86
C GLU A 347 8.13 -8.59 8.34
N TRP A 348 7.42 -7.51 8.68
CA TRP A 348 7.04 -7.14 10.05
C TRP A 348 5.64 -7.66 10.37
N PHE A 349 5.48 -8.42 11.45
CA PHE A 349 4.21 -9.09 11.77
C PHE A 349 3.62 -8.54 13.06
N ALA A 350 2.30 -8.33 13.07
CA ALA A 350 1.53 -8.06 14.26
C ALA A 350 0.07 -8.46 14.06
N ASN A 351 -0.70 -8.56 15.14
CA ASN A 351 -2.15 -8.74 15.06
C ASN A 351 -2.89 -7.39 15.16
N ALA A 352 -4.21 -7.40 15.01
CA ALA A 352 -5.00 -6.16 15.00
C ALA A 352 -4.95 -5.41 16.36
N GLN A 353 -4.81 -6.14 17.47
CA GLN A 353 -4.72 -5.54 18.80
C GLN A 353 -3.37 -4.84 19.01
N ASP A 354 -2.28 -5.43 18.52
CA ASP A 354 -0.95 -4.81 18.55
C ASP A 354 -0.93 -3.49 17.77
N VAL A 355 -1.51 -3.48 16.57
CA VAL A 355 -1.63 -2.26 15.76
C VAL A 355 -2.49 -1.22 16.47
N CYS A 356 -3.60 -1.64 17.08
CA CYS A 356 -4.46 -0.75 17.85
C CYS A 356 -3.72 -0.15 19.05
N ALA A 357 -2.97 -0.95 19.80
CA ALA A 357 -2.17 -0.49 20.94
C ALA A 357 -1.08 0.49 20.50
N ALA A 358 -0.41 0.22 19.37
CA ALA A 358 0.59 1.11 18.80
C ALA A 358 0.00 2.48 18.41
N VAL A 359 -1.16 2.49 17.76
CA VAL A 359 -1.87 3.74 17.43
C VAL A 359 -2.35 4.44 18.70
N GLY A 360 -2.90 3.70 19.68
CA GLY A 360 -3.36 4.23 20.96
C GLY A 360 -2.24 4.90 21.76
N TYR A 361 -1.03 4.32 21.75
CA TYR A 361 0.16 4.92 22.34
C TYR A 361 0.50 6.25 21.66
N LEU A 362 0.55 6.29 20.33
CA LEU A 362 0.84 7.51 19.57
C LEU A 362 -0.23 8.60 19.75
N ALA A 363 -1.47 8.19 19.92
CA ALA A 363 -2.64 9.05 20.06
C ALA A 363 -2.77 9.68 21.46
N THR A 364 -1.99 9.21 22.43
CA THR A 364 -2.07 9.61 23.84
C THR A 364 -0.70 10.03 24.40
N GLY A 365 -0.69 10.59 25.61
CA GLY A 365 0.55 11.05 26.25
C GLY A 365 1.08 12.39 25.73
N PRO A 366 2.30 12.77 26.16
CA PRO A 366 2.86 14.11 25.93
C PRO A 366 3.12 14.44 24.45
N SER A 367 3.44 13.42 23.65
CA SER A 367 3.75 13.58 22.22
C SER A 367 2.53 13.47 21.29
N ALA A 368 1.32 13.26 21.84
CA ALA A 368 0.11 13.01 21.08
C ALA A 368 -0.23 14.11 20.05
N GLU A 369 -0.03 15.39 20.42
CA GLU A 369 -0.33 16.51 19.52
C GLU A 369 0.50 16.42 18.22
N GLU A 370 1.80 16.19 18.37
CA GLU A 370 2.73 16.11 17.25
C GLU A 370 2.55 14.82 16.45
N ASN A 371 2.33 13.69 17.12
CA ASN A 371 2.00 12.41 16.47
C ASN A 371 0.74 12.51 15.63
N ARG A 372 -0.32 13.10 16.18
CA ARG A 372 -1.59 13.32 15.45
C ARG A 372 -1.41 14.23 14.26
N ARG A 373 -0.61 15.30 14.39
CA ARG A 373 -0.27 16.20 13.28
C ARG A 373 0.43 15.44 12.16
N ILE A 374 1.42 14.60 12.48
CA ILE A 374 2.17 13.80 11.49
C ILE A 374 1.24 12.79 10.80
N LEU A 375 0.44 12.04 11.55
CA LEU A 375 -0.52 11.06 11.03
C LEU A 375 -1.58 11.69 10.11
N ALA A 376 -1.97 12.94 10.36
CA ALA A 376 -3.01 13.64 9.60
C ALA A 376 -2.52 14.29 8.29
N ILE A 377 -1.22 14.25 7.98
CA ILE A 377 -0.68 14.79 6.72
C ILE A 377 -1.32 14.08 5.52
N THR A 378 -1.59 12.78 5.64
CA THR A 378 -2.26 11.99 4.62
C THR A 378 -3.28 11.08 5.30
N PRO A 379 -4.59 11.41 5.25
CA PRO A 379 -5.62 10.77 6.08
C PRO A 379 -6.07 9.36 5.61
N GLY A 380 -5.60 8.91 4.43
CA GLY A 380 -5.90 7.57 3.87
C GLY A 380 -7.31 7.39 3.31
N VAL A 381 -8.34 7.94 3.99
CA VAL A 381 -9.76 7.88 3.59
C VAL A 381 -10.39 9.27 3.54
N GLN A 382 -11.49 9.41 2.78
CA GLN A 382 -12.26 10.65 2.70
C GLN A 382 -13.50 10.56 3.58
N LEU A 383 -13.42 11.11 4.78
CA LEU A 383 -14.54 11.15 5.72
C LEU A 383 -15.22 12.52 5.74
N ASP A 384 -16.52 12.53 6.04
CA ASP A 384 -17.27 13.77 6.26
C ASP A 384 -16.72 14.50 7.48
N HIS A 385 -16.04 15.63 7.24
CA HIS A 385 -15.40 16.44 8.28
C HIS A 385 -16.38 16.96 9.34
N ALA A 386 -17.68 17.08 9.03
CA ALA A 386 -18.68 17.46 10.03
C ALA A 386 -18.91 16.35 11.07
N ARG A 387 -18.68 15.09 10.67
CA ARG A 387 -18.80 13.90 11.53
C ARG A 387 -17.46 13.46 12.11
N TRP A 388 -16.39 13.64 11.35
CA TRP A 388 -15.03 13.19 11.68
C TRP A 388 -14.03 14.35 11.54
N PRO A 389 -13.94 15.26 12.53
CA PRO A 389 -13.06 16.43 12.44
C PRO A 389 -11.57 16.11 12.37
N TYR A 390 -11.16 14.89 12.73
CA TYR A 390 -9.78 14.42 12.64
C TYR A 390 -9.70 13.07 11.92
N SER A 391 -8.67 12.92 11.09
CA SER A 391 -8.32 11.66 10.44
C SER A 391 -6.81 11.58 10.27
N GLY A 392 -6.20 10.55 10.84
CA GLY A 392 -4.79 10.20 10.70
C GLY A 392 -4.66 8.76 10.20
N PHE A 393 -3.55 8.46 9.53
CA PHE A 393 -3.40 7.20 8.82
C PHE A 393 -1.95 6.75 8.67
N LYS A 394 -1.78 5.43 8.65
CA LYS A 394 -0.60 4.77 8.08
C LYS A 394 -1.02 3.52 7.33
N GLY A 395 -0.64 3.44 6.06
CA GLY A 395 -0.74 2.22 5.25
C GLY A 395 0.59 1.48 5.15
N GLY A 396 0.52 0.23 4.73
CA GLY A 396 1.66 -0.61 4.42
C GLY A 396 1.31 -1.61 3.35
N ASN A 397 2.23 -1.84 2.42
CA ASN A 397 2.06 -2.81 1.37
C ASN A 397 3.39 -3.45 1.01
N ALA A 398 3.32 -4.70 0.59
CA ALA A 398 4.38 -5.47 -0.03
C ALA A 398 3.72 -6.44 -1.02
N PRO A 399 4.48 -7.12 -1.89
CA PRO A 399 4.00 -8.24 -2.68
C PRO A 399 3.13 -9.21 -1.86
N GLY A 400 1.84 -9.28 -2.18
CA GLY A 400 0.88 -10.16 -1.49
C GLY A 400 0.41 -9.70 -0.12
N ASP A 401 0.86 -8.54 0.36
CA ASP A 401 0.57 -8.06 1.71
C ASP A 401 0.02 -6.62 1.68
N LEU A 402 -1.04 -6.37 2.43
CA LEU A 402 -1.63 -5.03 2.58
C LEU A 402 -2.06 -4.82 4.03
N ALA A 403 -1.76 -3.65 4.58
CA ALA A 403 -2.20 -3.26 5.91
C ALA A 403 -2.52 -1.77 5.98
N ALA A 404 -3.41 -1.42 6.89
CA ALA A 404 -3.81 -0.04 7.15
C ALA A 404 -4.18 0.14 8.62
N ALA A 405 -3.81 1.29 9.17
CA ALA A 405 -4.22 1.76 10.47
C ALA A 405 -4.76 3.18 10.35
N PHE A 406 -5.98 3.40 10.83
CA PHE A 406 -6.67 4.68 10.83
C PHE A 406 -6.93 5.12 12.27
N LEU A 407 -6.65 6.38 12.57
CA LEU A 407 -7.06 7.06 13.81
C LEU A 407 -8.00 8.20 13.43
N THR A 408 -9.25 8.17 13.88
CA THR A 408 -10.20 9.25 13.62
C THR A 408 -10.78 9.75 14.93
N THR A 409 -11.18 11.02 14.95
CA THR A 409 -11.95 11.58 16.07
C THR A 409 -13.30 11.99 15.53
N ASP A 410 -14.37 11.52 16.16
CA ASP A 410 -15.72 11.92 15.78
C ASP A 410 -16.10 13.30 16.36
N ALA A 411 -17.24 13.84 15.93
CA ALA A 411 -17.72 15.15 16.36
C ALA A 411 -18.06 15.24 17.86
N SER A 412 -18.16 14.11 18.58
CA SER A 412 -18.31 14.08 20.03
C SER A 412 -16.97 14.16 20.77
N GLY A 413 -15.84 14.02 20.05
CA GLY A 413 -14.50 13.96 20.62
C GLY A 413 -14.03 12.54 20.95
N GLN A 414 -14.77 11.50 20.53
CA GLN A 414 -14.35 10.11 20.72
C GLN A 414 -13.36 9.72 19.63
N ASP A 415 -12.24 9.15 20.04
CA ASP A 415 -11.27 8.55 19.13
C ASP A 415 -11.65 7.12 18.76
N TRP A 416 -11.42 6.78 17.50
CA TRP A 416 -11.68 5.48 16.91
C TRP A 416 -10.45 5.00 16.18
N ILE A 417 -10.15 3.71 16.30
CA ILE A 417 -9.09 3.05 15.58
C ILE A 417 -9.69 1.96 14.71
N VAL A 418 -9.39 2.00 13.42
CA VAL A 418 -9.71 0.94 12.46
C VAL A 418 -8.41 0.37 11.92
N THR A 419 -8.29 -0.96 11.94
CA THR A 419 -7.12 -1.67 11.42
C THR A 419 -7.57 -2.71 10.41
N GLU A 420 -6.85 -2.80 9.30
CA GLU A 420 -7.07 -3.83 8.28
C GLU A 420 -5.72 -4.45 7.91
N GLN A 421 -5.68 -5.77 7.78
CA GLN A 421 -4.49 -6.52 7.34
C GLN A 421 -4.92 -7.63 6.39
N PHE A 422 -4.17 -7.85 5.32
CA PHE A 422 -4.46 -8.81 4.27
C PHE A 422 -3.17 -9.49 3.82
N ARG A 423 -3.27 -10.79 3.56
CA ARG A 423 -2.19 -11.61 3.00
C ARG A 423 -2.74 -12.55 1.94
N ALA A 424 -2.06 -12.62 0.81
CA ALA A 424 -2.30 -13.55 -0.27
C ALA A 424 -1.00 -14.26 -0.67
N ASP A 425 -1.13 -15.46 -1.25
CA ASP A 425 0.04 -16.22 -1.75
C ASP A 425 0.61 -15.64 -3.05
N GLY A 426 -0.17 -14.78 -3.73
CA GLY A 426 0.26 -13.96 -4.86
C GLY A 426 -0.01 -12.48 -4.60
N ALA A 427 0.24 -11.63 -5.59
CA ALA A 427 0.04 -10.19 -5.46
C ALA A 427 -1.43 -9.82 -5.10
N ILE A 428 -1.60 -8.92 -4.15
CA ILE A 428 -2.86 -8.17 -3.99
C ILE A 428 -2.80 -7.02 -5.00
N ASP A 429 -3.64 -7.11 -6.04
CA ASP A 429 -3.55 -6.22 -7.20
C ASP A 429 -4.08 -4.79 -6.93
N LEU A 430 -3.98 -3.90 -7.92
CA LEU A 430 -4.40 -2.49 -7.80
C LEU A 430 -5.87 -2.33 -7.37
N ILE A 431 -6.77 -3.17 -7.89
CA ILE A 431 -8.21 -3.07 -7.66
C ILE A 431 -8.59 -3.56 -6.25
N PRO A 432 -8.24 -4.77 -5.78
CA PRO A 432 -8.41 -5.20 -4.39
C PRO A 432 -7.77 -4.25 -3.39
N SER A 433 -6.57 -3.75 -3.67
CA SER A 433 -5.90 -2.78 -2.79
C SER A 433 -6.70 -1.50 -2.63
N SER A 434 -7.13 -0.90 -3.75
CA SER A 434 -7.98 0.31 -3.73
C SER A 434 -9.35 0.03 -3.10
N TYR A 435 -9.89 -1.17 -3.29
CA TYR A 435 -11.18 -1.58 -2.77
C TYR A 435 -11.16 -1.69 -1.25
N ALA A 436 -10.08 -2.20 -0.65
CA ALA A 436 -9.89 -2.23 0.80
C ALA A 436 -10.06 -0.83 1.44
N PHE A 437 -9.44 0.21 0.87
CA PHE A 437 -9.60 1.58 1.37
C PHE A 437 -11.04 2.11 1.26
N LEU A 438 -11.77 1.75 0.20
CA LEU A 438 -13.19 2.11 0.07
C LEU A 438 -14.05 1.36 1.09
N VAL A 439 -13.73 0.10 1.36
CA VAL A 439 -14.38 -0.71 2.40
C VAL A 439 -14.15 -0.07 3.77
N ALA A 440 -12.91 0.31 4.10
CA ALA A 440 -12.57 1.00 5.34
C ALA A 440 -13.36 2.32 5.49
N GLN A 441 -13.44 3.12 4.42
CA GLN A 441 -14.17 4.39 4.42
C GLN A 441 -15.65 4.19 4.75
N GLU A 442 -16.29 3.20 4.12
CA GLU A 442 -17.70 2.89 4.36
C GLU A 442 -17.91 2.26 5.75
N ALA A 443 -16.93 1.52 6.28
CA ALA A 443 -17.00 0.95 7.62
C ALA A 443 -17.13 2.03 8.71
N PHE A 444 -16.54 3.22 8.54
CA PHE A 444 -16.76 4.35 9.45
C PHE A 444 -18.23 4.80 9.52
N ALA A 445 -19.06 4.52 8.52
CA ALA A 445 -20.49 4.81 8.61
C ALA A 445 -21.22 3.91 9.63
N LEU A 446 -20.66 2.74 9.94
CA LEU A 446 -21.18 1.81 10.95
C LEU A 446 -20.83 2.23 12.38
N LEU A 447 -19.75 3.01 12.55
CA LEU A 447 -19.29 3.50 13.85
C LEU A 447 -20.11 4.74 14.24
N LYS A 448 -20.73 4.70 15.43
CA LYS A 448 -21.66 5.72 15.93
C LYS A 448 -21.34 6.17 17.35
#